data_AF-A0A5P8FJ58-F1
#
_entry.id   AF-A0A5P8FJ58-F1
#
_cell.length_a   1.000
_cell.length_b   1.000
_cell.length_c   1.000
_cell.angle_alpha   90.00
_cell.angle_beta   90.00
_cell.angle_gamma   90.00
#
_symmetry.space_group_name_H-M   'P 1'
#
loop_
_entity.id
_entity.type
_entity.pdbx_description
1 polymer ?
#
loop_
_entity_poly.entity_id
_entity_poly.type
_entity_poly.pdbx_seq_one_letter_code
_entity_poly.pdbx_strand_id
1 'polypeptide(L)'
;MTTPPKGVQEAAQRAVRWIEDGKAGQGFTDTGRDRAHQLARGDDVPEADLKKMHAYFERHAGDADAEGWSQGEDGFPSPGRVAWDAWGGDEGRRWAAKEVGD
;
A
#
# COMPACT_ATOMS: atom_id res chain seq x y z
N MET A 1 -12.52 6.75 -12.96
CA MET A 1 -11.35 7.04 -12.10
C MET A 1 -11.91 7.57 -10.78
N THR A 2 -11.27 7.25 -9.67
CA THR A 2 -11.73 7.66 -8.33
C THR A 2 -10.55 8.17 -7.51
N THR A 3 -10.80 9.21 -6.72
CA THR A 3 -9.80 9.84 -5.87
C THR A 3 -9.59 8.99 -4.62
N PRO A 4 -8.34 8.66 -4.22
CA PRO A 4 -8.08 7.85 -3.04
C PRO A 4 -8.58 8.56 -1.77
N PRO A 5 -9.31 7.87 -0.87
CA PRO A 5 -9.71 8.41 0.42
C PRO A 5 -8.53 8.88 1.27
N LYS A 6 -8.76 9.76 2.25
CA LYS A 6 -7.67 10.34 3.06
C LYS A 6 -6.82 9.30 3.79
N GLY A 7 -7.43 8.25 4.34
CA GLY A 7 -6.67 7.16 4.98
C GLY A 7 -5.75 6.40 4.02
N VAL A 8 -6.13 6.28 2.73
CA VAL A 8 -5.28 5.70 1.68
C VAL A 8 -4.08 6.61 1.42
N GLN A 9 -4.30 7.92 1.32
CA GLN A 9 -3.25 8.91 1.12
C GLN A 9 -2.26 8.90 2.29
N GLU A 10 -2.75 8.86 3.53
CA GLU A 10 -1.92 8.83 4.75
C GLU A 10 -1.04 7.57 4.84
N ALA A 11 -1.59 6.42 4.47
CA ALA A 11 -0.82 5.17 4.39
C ALA A 11 0.27 5.24 3.34
N ALA A 12 -0.08 5.70 2.14
CA ALA A 12 0.89 5.86 1.06
C ALA A 12 1.99 6.87 1.41
N GLN A 13 1.65 7.97 2.10
CA GLN A 13 2.64 8.95 2.59
C GLN A 13 3.60 8.35 3.63
N ARG A 14 3.13 7.45 4.52
CA ARG A 14 4.03 6.70 5.41
C ARG A 14 4.97 5.81 4.62
N ALA A 15 4.44 5.05 3.65
CA ALA A 15 5.24 4.17 2.83
C ALA A 15 6.29 4.92 2.00
N VAL A 16 5.96 6.08 1.42
CA VAL A 16 6.93 6.93 0.71
C VAL A 16 8.11 7.25 1.60
N ARG A 17 7.88 7.69 2.85
CA ARG A 17 8.98 7.96 3.80
C ARG A 17 9.82 6.71 4.07
N TRP A 18 9.20 5.56 4.30
CA TRP A 18 9.92 4.31 4.52
C TRP A 18 10.73 3.85 3.29
N ILE A 19 10.20 4.08 2.09
CA ILE A 19 10.88 3.80 0.83
C ILE A 19 12.14 4.68 0.70
N GLU A 20 12.03 5.97 1.02
CA GLU A 20 13.13 6.94 1.02
C GLU A 20 14.19 6.62 2.08
N ASP A 21 13.75 6.12 3.24
CA ASP A 21 14.63 5.64 4.33
C ASP A 21 15.28 4.27 4.02
N GLY A 22 15.04 3.69 2.84
CA GLY A 22 15.64 2.42 2.42
C GLY A 22 15.05 1.18 3.09
N LYS A 23 13.84 1.28 3.66
CA LYS A 23 13.13 0.17 4.33
C LYS A 23 12.38 -0.75 3.36
N ALA A 24 12.27 -0.35 2.10
CA ALA A 24 11.70 -1.20 1.06
C ALA A 24 12.59 -2.43 0.82
N GLY A 25 11.97 -3.59 0.59
CA GLY A 25 12.72 -4.82 0.28
C GLY A 25 13.48 -4.74 -1.03
N GLN A 26 14.51 -5.59 -1.20
CA GLN A 26 15.33 -5.62 -2.43
C GLN A 26 14.52 -5.88 -3.70
N GLY A 27 13.39 -6.59 -3.60
CA GLY A 27 12.46 -6.84 -4.70
C GLY A 27 11.39 -5.77 -4.91
N PHE A 28 11.44 -4.64 -4.21
CA PHE A 28 10.42 -3.60 -4.32
C PHE A 28 10.50 -2.89 -5.68
N THR A 29 9.42 -2.99 -6.45
CA THR A 29 9.39 -2.59 -7.86
C THR A 29 9.04 -1.12 -8.06
N ASP A 30 9.38 -0.58 -9.22
CA ASP A 30 9.02 0.79 -9.62
C ASP A 30 7.49 0.99 -9.64
N THR A 31 6.72 -0.02 -10.04
CA THR A 31 5.26 -0.01 -9.95
C THR A 31 4.75 0.28 -8.52
N GLY A 32 5.40 -0.30 -7.51
CA GLY A 32 5.07 -0.05 -6.11
C GLY A 32 5.43 1.37 -5.67
N ARG A 33 6.58 1.89 -6.12
CA ARG A 33 7.01 3.27 -5.85
C ARG A 33 6.06 4.28 -6.48
N ASP A 34 5.72 4.09 -7.75
CA ASP A 34 4.82 4.96 -8.49
C ASP A 34 3.42 4.98 -7.86
N ARG A 35 2.91 3.80 -7.46
CA ARG A 35 1.62 3.69 -6.75
C ARG A 35 1.65 4.45 -5.42
N ALA A 36 2.71 4.30 -4.63
CA ALA A 36 2.85 5.00 -3.36
C ALA A 36 2.82 6.52 -3.56
N HIS A 37 3.59 7.05 -4.52
CA HIS A 37 3.60 8.49 -4.79
C HIS A 37 2.27 9.00 -5.37
N GLN A 38 1.63 8.25 -6.27
CA GLN A 38 0.31 8.60 -6.82
C GLN A 38 -0.73 8.73 -5.70
N LEU A 39 -0.83 7.70 -4.85
CA LEU A 39 -1.78 7.68 -3.74
C LEU A 39 -1.44 8.77 -2.70
N ALA A 40 -0.16 8.99 -2.41
CA ALA A 40 0.28 10.00 -1.44
C ALA A 40 -0.09 11.44 -1.87
N ARG A 41 -0.09 11.72 -3.17
CA ARG A 41 -0.54 13.01 -3.75
C ARG A 41 -2.05 13.15 -3.83
N GLY A 42 -2.78 12.07 -3.65
CA GLY A 42 -4.23 12.06 -3.83
C GLY A 42 -4.65 12.07 -5.30
N ASP A 43 -3.77 11.62 -6.20
CA ASP A 43 -4.05 11.58 -7.63
C ASP A 43 -5.11 10.50 -7.94
N ASP A 44 -5.99 10.77 -8.91
CA ASP A 44 -7.04 9.85 -9.31
C ASP A 44 -6.49 8.51 -9.81
N VAL A 45 -7.19 7.43 -9.46
CA VAL A 45 -6.84 6.05 -9.85
C VAL A 45 -7.86 5.48 -10.83
N PRO A 46 -7.43 4.94 -11.99
CA PRO A 46 -8.32 4.25 -12.92
C PRO A 46 -8.78 2.89 -12.40
N GLU A 47 -9.96 2.46 -12.83
CA GLU A 47 -10.57 1.19 -12.41
C GLU A 47 -9.67 -0.03 -12.67
N ALA A 48 -8.94 -0.03 -13.79
CA ALA A 48 -7.98 -1.09 -14.11
C ALA A 48 -6.87 -1.22 -13.06
N ASP A 49 -6.47 -0.11 -12.43
CA ASP A 49 -5.49 -0.12 -11.36
C ASP A 49 -6.12 -0.50 -10.01
N LEU A 50 -7.36 -0.09 -9.73
CA LEU A 50 -8.10 -0.58 -8.55
C LEU A 50 -8.22 -2.10 -8.54
N LYS A 51 -8.46 -2.72 -9.70
CA LYS A 51 -8.45 -4.19 -9.83
C LYS A 51 -7.10 -4.81 -9.51
N LYS A 52 -5.99 -4.15 -9.90
CA LYS A 52 -4.64 -4.59 -9.52
C LYS A 52 -4.39 -4.41 -8.02
N MET A 53 -4.87 -3.31 -7.43
CA MET A 53 -4.79 -3.05 -6.00
C MET A 53 -5.55 -4.14 -5.23
N HIS A 54 -6.80 -4.41 -5.61
CA HIS A 54 -7.61 -5.45 -5.00
C HIS A 54 -6.91 -6.82 -5.06
N ALA A 55 -6.46 -7.23 -6.25
CA ALA A 55 -5.75 -8.49 -6.43
C ALA A 55 -4.42 -8.55 -5.66
N TYR A 56 -3.72 -7.42 -5.49
CA TYR A 56 -2.52 -7.35 -4.66
C TYR A 56 -2.86 -7.66 -3.20
N PHE A 57 -3.86 -6.99 -2.63
CA PHE A 57 -4.25 -7.19 -1.23
C PHE A 57 -4.74 -8.61 -0.96
N GLU A 58 -5.49 -9.23 -1.88
CA GLU A 58 -5.94 -10.62 -1.73
C GLU A 58 -4.77 -11.61 -1.68
N ARG A 59 -3.71 -11.39 -2.46
CA ARG A 59 -2.53 -12.27 -2.44
C ARG A 59 -1.65 -12.11 -1.21
N HIS A 60 -1.68 -10.93 -0.57
CA HIS A 60 -0.77 -10.57 0.53
C HIS A 60 -1.50 -10.38 1.87
N ALA A 61 -2.77 -10.79 1.97
CA ALA A 61 -3.53 -10.65 3.21
C ALA A 61 -2.89 -11.38 4.41
N GLY A 62 -2.17 -12.48 4.15
CA GLY A 62 -1.44 -13.25 5.16
C GLY A 62 -0.09 -12.64 5.58
N ASP A 63 0.42 -11.63 4.87
CA ASP A 63 1.70 -10.98 5.23
C ASP A 63 1.60 -10.23 6.57
N ALA A 64 0.37 -9.95 7.02
CA ALA A 64 0.10 -9.29 8.29
C ALA A 64 0.52 -10.08 9.54
N ASP A 65 0.75 -11.39 9.39
CA ASP A 65 1.17 -12.26 10.49
C ASP A 65 2.71 -12.31 10.66
N ALA A 66 3.47 -11.65 9.78
CA ALA A 66 4.93 -11.63 9.83
C ALA A 66 5.47 -10.59 10.85
N GLU A 67 6.64 -10.88 11.42
CA GLU A 67 7.33 -9.96 12.34
C GLU A 67 7.67 -8.61 11.68
N GLY A 68 7.54 -7.53 12.45
CA GLY A 68 7.78 -6.16 11.99
C GLY A 68 6.61 -5.59 11.21
N TRP A 69 5.43 -6.23 11.26
CA TRP A 69 4.22 -5.73 10.64
C TRP A 69 3.58 -4.59 11.43
N SER A 70 3.55 -4.72 12.76
CA SER A 70 2.89 -3.74 13.64
C SER A 70 3.91 -2.81 14.31
N GLN A 71 3.47 -1.59 14.57
CA GLN A 71 4.30 -0.62 15.28
C GLN A 71 4.67 -1.14 16.67
N GLY A 72 5.96 -1.11 16.99
CA GLY A 72 6.50 -1.60 18.26
C GLY A 72 7.02 -3.03 18.23
N GLU A 73 6.79 -3.76 17.13
CA GLU A 73 7.49 -5.02 16.86
C GLU A 73 8.93 -4.76 16.42
N ASP A 74 9.79 -5.72 16.71
CA ASP A 74 11.16 -5.70 16.22
C ASP A 74 11.18 -5.71 14.68
N GLY A 75 12.07 -4.91 14.10
CA GLY A 75 12.18 -4.79 12.64
C GLY A 75 11.09 -3.95 11.97
N PHE A 76 10.17 -3.32 12.71
CA PHE A 76 9.16 -2.44 12.10
C PHE A 76 9.78 -1.19 11.41
N PRO A 77 9.30 -0.82 10.21
CA PRO A 77 8.39 -1.59 9.34
C PRO A 77 9.16 -2.68 8.59
N SER A 78 8.56 -3.87 8.49
CA SER A 78 9.04 -4.94 7.62
C SER A 78 8.88 -4.56 6.13
N PRO A 79 9.64 -5.16 5.21
CA PRO A 79 9.45 -4.92 3.77
C PRO A 79 8.02 -5.18 3.28
N GLY A 80 7.35 -6.21 3.82
CA GLY A 80 5.95 -6.51 3.52
C GLY A 80 5.03 -5.39 3.98
N ARG A 81 5.27 -4.85 5.19
CA ARG A 81 4.50 -3.71 5.69
C ARG A 81 4.70 -2.44 4.86
N VAL A 82 5.92 -2.17 4.42
CA VAL A 82 6.21 -1.06 3.49
C VAL A 82 5.43 -1.22 2.20
N ALA A 83 5.42 -2.43 1.63
CA ALA A 83 4.66 -2.70 0.42
C ALA A 83 3.15 -2.57 0.63
N TRP A 84 2.62 -3.04 1.76
CA TRP A 84 1.21 -2.90 2.08
C TRP A 84 0.75 -1.43 2.13
N ASP A 85 1.46 -0.59 2.88
CA ASP A 85 1.14 0.83 2.98
C ASP A 85 1.39 1.57 1.65
N ALA A 86 2.34 1.12 0.81
CA ALA A 86 2.59 1.68 -0.53
C ALA A 86 1.39 1.53 -1.47
N TRP A 87 0.60 0.48 -1.26
CA TRP A 87 -0.66 0.25 -1.97
C TRP A 87 -1.87 0.88 -1.26
N GLY A 88 -1.66 1.61 -0.16
CA GLY A 88 -2.71 2.34 0.57
C GLY A 88 -3.13 1.71 1.89
N GLY A 89 -2.47 0.63 2.32
CA GLY A 89 -2.74 -0.05 3.58
C GLY A 89 -4.16 -0.61 3.67
N ASP A 90 -4.66 -0.80 4.89
CA ASP A 90 -6.00 -1.37 5.13
C ASP A 90 -7.12 -0.53 4.52
N GLU A 91 -6.94 0.79 4.49
CA GLU A 91 -7.88 1.71 3.84
C GLU A 91 -7.86 1.50 2.32
N GLY A 92 -6.67 1.29 1.73
CA GLY A 92 -6.51 0.98 0.31
C GLY A 92 -7.17 -0.34 -0.05
N ARG A 93 -7.04 -1.36 0.81
CA ARG A 93 -7.71 -2.65 0.65
C ARG A 93 -9.23 -2.51 0.65
N ARG A 94 -9.79 -1.86 1.68
CA ARG A 94 -11.25 -1.63 1.79
C ARG A 94 -11.79 -0.83 0.61
N TRP A 95 -11.06 0.22 0.23
CA TRP A 95 -11.44 1.07 -0.89
C TRP A 95 -11.42 0.31 -2.22
N ALA A 96 -10.33 -0.42 -2.52
CA ALA A 96 -10.22 -1.18 -3.76
C ALA A 96 -11.31 -2.25 -3.91
N ALA A 97 -11.60 -3.02 -2.84
CA ALA A 97 -12.68 -4.02 -2.84
C ALA A 97 -14.04 -3.37 -3.15
N LYS A 98 -14.36 -2.27 -2.44
CA LYS A 98 -15.61 -1.51 -2.65
C LYS A 98 -15.77 -1.01 -4.09
N GLU A 99 -14.72 -0.45 -4.68
CA GLU A 99 -14.78 0.12 -6.04
C GLU A 99 -14.82 -0.98 -7.12
N VAL A 100 -14.26 -2.16 -6.86
CA VAL A 100 -14.32 -3.31 -7.77
C VAL A 100 -15.64 -4.08 -7.65
N GLY A 101 -16.35 -3.94 -6.53
CA GLY A 101 -17.67 -4.54 -6.30
C GLY A 101 -17.62 -5.94 -5.68
N ASP A 102 -16.55 -6.25 -4.97
CA ASP A 102 -16.34 -7.51 -4.22
C ASP A 102 -16.75 -7.38 -2.74
#